data_AF-A0A1F9SPX3-F1
#
_entry.id   AF-A0A1F9SPX3-F1
#
_cell.length_a   1.000
_cell.length_b   1.000
_cell.length_c   1.000
_cell.angle_alpha   90.00
_cell.angle_beta   90.00
_cell.angle_gamma   90.00
#
_symmetry.space_group_name_H-M   'P 1'
#
loop_
_entity.id
_entity.type
_entity.pdbx_description
1 polymer ?
#
loop_
_entity_poly.entity_id
_entity_poly.type
_entity_poly.pdbx_seq_one_letter_code
_entity_poly.pdbx_strand_id
1 'polypeptide(L)'
;MKRSNTRTGILTALAAAACLAACAAPYARAGEDPRYFSAAAAGTTTADFLNLPVGARAAAMGGAYTAVSDEASAIYWNPAGLVQIPKLSAVFMRAQYLEEISYQYAAYAHRLSYDSVIAGSILLTDIGSIKQTDISGNTVGSFAPRDQVFTLSYSKAILEFSDKDIDVSIGVNAKYIKSRISGSASSYAGDIGVMTYNFSDIPYRLAVTASNIGGGLRYDTESNPLPLTFKLGAAVNPFRNMLLSTDVVFPKQNKPNVLLGAELATTPNELTRLCVRAGLNTQQMRDGISGLSMGVGATLHFFSLDYAFIPMGELGSTHRISLTFDFPFRSPVFQRRDRTIFTKMKGISFK
;
A
#
# COMPACT_ATOMS: atom_id res chain seq x y z
N MET A 1 39.13 -20.11 -9.94
CA MET A 1 38.96 -18.64 -9.84
C MET A 1 37.47 -18.30 -9.73
N LYS A 2 36.96 -18.07 -8.51
CA LYS A 2 35.55 -17.70 -8.23
C LYS A 2 35.56 -16.50 -7.29
N ARG A 3 35.78 -15.29 -7.83
CA ARG A 3 35.66 -14.01 -7.10
C ARG A 3 35.28 -12.89 -8.09
N SER A 4 34.03 -12.84 -8.55
CA SER A 4 33.51 -11.61 -9.19
C SER A 4 31.97 -11.40 -9.13
N ASN A 5 31.18 -12.32 -8.56
CA ASN A 5 29.72 -12.26 -8.66
C ASN A 5 28.99 -11.40 -7.62
N THR A 6 29.63 -11.00 -6.52
CA THR A 6 28.98 -10.21 -5.47
C THR A 6 28.99 -8.71 -5.74
N ARG A 7 29.91 -8.20 -6.56
CA ARG A 7 30.08 -6.74 -6.77
C ARG A 7 29.03 -6.15 -7.70
N THR A 8 28.56 -6.88 -8.71
CA THR A 8 27.69 -6.33 -9.77
C THR A 8 26.23 -6.14 -9.34
N GLY A 9 25.69 -7.02 -8.48
CA GLY A 9 24.34 -6.85 -7.90
C GLY A 9 24.30 -5.79 -6.79
N ILE A 10 25.42 -5.63 -6.07
CA ILE A 10 25.62 -4.51 -5.14
C ILE A 10 25.68 -3.19 -5.94
N LEU A 11 26.31 -3.16 -7.11
CA LEU A 11 26.41 -1.95 -7.95
C LEU A 11 25.07 -1.50 -8.57
N THR A 12 24.15 -2.40 -8.92
CA THR A 12 22.81 -2.03 -9.41
C THR A 12 21.86 -1.63 -8.29
N ALA A 13 21.94 -2.29 -7.12
CA ALA A 13 21.25 -1.84 -5.91
C ALA A 13 21.80 -0.51 -5.39
N LEU A 14 23.11 -0.28 -5.49
CA LEU A 14 23.74 1.02 -5.22
C LEU A 14 23.40 2.06 -6.28
N ALA A 15 23.19 1.71 -7.55
CA ALA A 15 22.77 2.67 -8.57
C ALA A 15 21.32 3.14 -8.33
N ALA A 16 20.42 2.23 -7.95
CA ALA A 16 19.07 2.59 -7.53
C ALA A 16 19.07 3.38 -6.20
N ALA A 17 19.88 2.96 -5.22
CA ALA A 17 20.04 3.67 -3.94
C ALA A 17 20.78 5.01 -4.08
N ALA A 18 21.70 5.17 -5.04
CA ALA A 18 22.43 6.42 -5.30
C ALA A 18 21.58 7.42 -6.10
N CYS A 19 20.75 6.95 -7.05
CA CYS A 19 19.74 7.80 -7.67
C CYS A 19 18.70 8.27 -6.63
N LEU A 20 18.38 7.46 -5.62
CA LEU A 20 17.51 7.87 -4.51
C LEU A 20 18.21 8.69 -3.42
N ALA A 21 19.50 8.51 -3.17
CA ALA A 21 20.28 9.42 -2.32
C ALA A 21 20.39 10.82 -2.96
N ALA A 22 20.38 10.89 -4.30
CA ALA A 22 20.27 12.15 -5.04
C ALA A 22 18.85 12.76 -5.01
N CYS A 23 17.80 11.95 -4.78
CA CYS A 23 16.43 12.44 -4.56
C CYS A 23 16.10 12.72 -3.07
N ALA A 24 16.84 12.13 -2.13
CA ALA A 24 16.75 12.35 -0.69
C ALA A 24 17.71 13.42 -0.18
N ALA A 25 18.66 13.87 -1.03
CA ALA A 25 19.30 15.16 -0.81
C ALA A 25 18.20 16.24 -0.84
N PRO A 26 18.13 17.15 0.14
CA PRO A 26 17.17 18.24 0.11
C PRO A 26 17.50 19.12 -1.09
N TYR A 27 16.90 18.82 -2.24
CA TYR A 27 16.65 19.81 -3.27
C TYR A 27 15.63 20.78 -2.68
N ALA A 28 16.11 21.65 -1.82
CA ALA A 28 15.40 22.83 -1.41
C ALA A 28 15.18 23.66 -2.68
N ARG A 29 14.03 23.47 -3.33
CA ARG A 29 13.51 24.51 -4.19
C ARG A 29 13.26 25.71 -3.30
N ALA A 30 13.73 26.87 -3.73
CA ALA A 30 13.44 28.12 -3.05
C ALA A 30 11.92 28.23 -2.81
N GLY A 31 11.50 28.21 -1.54
CA GLY A 31 10.08 28.27 -1.14
C GLY A 31 9.48 27.00 -0.50
N GLU A 32 10.21 25.88 -0.40
CA GLU A 32 9.74 24.70 0.35
C GLU A 32 10.08 24.79 1.84
N ASP A 33 9.17 24.30 2.70
CA ASP A 33 9.32 24.31 4.17
C ASP A 33 10.55 23.47 4.57
N PRO A 34 11.54 24.05 5.27
CA PRO A 34 12.77 23.35 5.66
C PRO A 34 12.50 22.17 6.61
N ARG A 35 11.30 22.05 7.17
CA ARG A 35 10.93 21.00 8.11
C ARG A 35 10.53 19.69 7.43
N TYR A 36 10.31 19.66 6.11
CA TYR A 36 9.82 18.45 5.43
C TYR A 36 10.68 17.22 5.72
N PHE A 37 10.04 16.05 5.78
CA PHE A 37 10.65 14.78 6.15
C PHE A 37 11.27 14.75 7.56
N SER A 38 10.82 15.62 8.46
CA SER A 38 11.22 15.64 9.86
C SER A 38 10.00 15.61 10.79
N ALA A 39 10.22 15.35 12.07
CA ALA A 39 9.16 15.39 13.07
C ALA A 39 8.49 16.78 13.19
N ALA A 40 9.20 17.85 12.78
CA ALA A 40 8.68 19.22 12.82
C ALA A 40 7.72 19.55 11.66
N ALA A 41 7.62 18.68 10.65
CA ALA A 41 6.65 18.83 9.55
C ALA A 41 5.26 18.25 9.88
N ALA A 42 5.04 17.74 11.09
CA ALA A 42 3.73 17.26 11.49
C ALA A 42 2.69 18.39 11.35
N GLY A 43 1.62 18.13 10.59
CA GLY A 43 0.56 19.11 10.32
C GLY A 43 0.87 20.13 9.21
N THR A 44 1.96 19.98 8.44
CA THR A 44 2.26 20.87 7.30
C THR A 44 1.60 20.45 5.99
N THR A 45 0.85 19.33 5.96
CA THR A 45 0.12 18.87 4.78
C THR A 45 -1.36 18.68 5.08
N THR A 46 -2.17 18.57 4.04
CA THR A 46 -3.62 18.32 4.13
C THR A 46 -3.98 16.94 3.59
N ALA A 47 -5.27 16.60 3.53
CA ALA A 47 -5.77 15.34 2.99
C ALA A 47 -5.21 14.07 3.68
N ASP A 48 -5.15 14.07 5.02
CA ASP A 48 -4.64 12.94 5.80
C ASP A 48 -5.39 11.62 5.54
N PHE A 49 -6.63 11.68 5.03
CA PHE A 49 -7.36 10.50 4.56
C PHE A 49 -6.61 9.71 3.48
N LEU A 50 -5.67 10.31 2.76
CA LEU A 50 -4.80 9.61 1.80
C LEU A 50 -3.82 8.65 2.48
N ASN A 51 -3.54 8.83 3.77
CA ASN A 51 -2.67 7.96 4.57
C ASN A 51 -3.43 6.85 5.30
N LEU A 52 -4.77 6.78 5.14
CA LEU A 52 -5.58 5.72 5.74
C LEU A 52 -5.32 4.39 5.00
N PRO A 53 -4.82 3.35 5.69
CA PRO A 53 -4.44 2.11 5.02
C PRO A 53 -5.67 1.39 4.47
N VAL A 54 -5.57 0.90 3.24
CA VAL A 54 -6.63 0.12 2.57
C VAL A 54 -6.29 -1.36 2.47
N GLY A 55 -7.32 -2.21 2.51
CA GLY A 55 -7.21 -3.67 2.61
C GLY A 55 -6.91 -4.13 4.04
N ALA A 56 -7.71 -5.06 4.57
CA ALA A 56 -7.48 -5.59 5.91
C ALA A 56 -6.17 -6.41 5.96
N ARG A 57 -5.85 -7.16 4.91
CA ARG A 57 -4.56 -7.87 4.78
C ARG A 57 -3.35 -6.95 4.94
N ALA A 58 -3.31 -5.84 4.20
CA ALA A 58 -2.21 -4.87 4.27
C ALA A 58 -2.15 -4.16 5.63
N ALA A 59 -3.30 -3.79 6.17
CA ALA A 59 -3.42 -3.17 7.48
C ALA A 59 -2.94 -4.09 8.62
N ALA A 60 -3.25 -5.38 8.55
CA ALA A 60 -2.79 -6.40 9.50
C ALA A 60 -1.28 -6.60 9.49
N MET A 61 -0.63 -6.36 8.35
CA MET A 61 0.83 -6.39 8.20
C MET A 61 1.49 -5.02 8.48
N GLY A 62 0.83 -4.16 9.27
CA GLY A 62 1.39 -2.87 9.70
C GLY A 62 1.51 -1.83 8.56
N GLY A 63 0.94 -2.12 7.39
CA GLY A 63 1.10 -1.30 6.18
C GLY A 63 2.36 -1.59 5.36
N ALA A 64 3.17 -2.59 5.74
CA ALA A 64 4.32 -3.06 4.96
C ALA A 64 3.86 -3.88 3.74
N TYR A 65 3.31 -3.19 2.73
CA TYR A 65 2.64 -3.81 1.59
C TYR A 65 3.19 -3.41 0.22
N THR A 66 4.18 -2.50 0.17
CA THR A 66 4.68 -1.91 -1.09
C THR A 66 5.31 -2.96 -2.01
N ALA A 67 6.00 -3.96 -1.44
CA ALA A 67 6.58 -5.09 -2.17
C ALA A 67 5.72 -6.37 -2.12
N VAL A 68 4.54 -6.32 -1.49
CA VAL A 68 3.62 -7.46 -1.41
C VAL A 68 2.48 -7.34 -2.42
N SER A 69 1.92 -6.12 -2.53
CA SER A 69 0.81 -5.69 -3.39
C SER A 69 0.51 -6.57 -4.60
N ASP A 70 -0.35 -7.57 -4.43
CA ASP A 70 -0.67 -8.62 -5.42
C ASP A 70 -2.17 -8.72 -5.75
N GLU A 71 -2.99 -7.79 -5.22
CA GLU A 71 -4.47 -7.76 -5.35
C GLU A 71 -4.95 -6.41 -5.93
N ALA A 72 -6.25 -6.22 -6.17
CA ALA A 72 -6.78 -4.92 -6.63
C ALA A 72 -6.48 -3.75 -5.68
N SER A 73 -6.22 -4.01 -4.39
CA SER A 73 -5.75 -2.99 -3.43
C SER A 73 -4.35 -2.44 -3.75
N ALA A 74 -3.60 -3.09 -4.64
CA ALA A 74 -2.30 -2.62 -5.13
C ALA A 74 -2.37 -1.22 -5.76
N ILE A 75 -3.54 -0.79 -6.26
CA ILE A 75 -3.77 0.58 -6.75
C ILE A 75 -3.34 1.61 -5.70
N TYR A 76 -3.60 1.36 -4.41
CA TYR A 76 -3.23 2.28 -3.32
C TYR A 76 -1.78 2.12 -2.86
N TRP A 77 -1.28 0.88 -2.81
CA TRP A 77 0.03 0.57 -2.20
C TRP A 77 1.20 0.72 -3.17
N ASN A 78 1.07 0.09 -4.35
CA ASN A 78 2.05 0.14 -5.41
C ASN A 78 1.41 -0.30 -6.74
N PRO A 79 1.17 0.62 -7.69
CA PRO A 79 0.54 0.28 -8.96
C PRO A 79 1.36 -0.70 -9.81
N ALA A 80 2.68 -0.80 -9.62
CA ALA A 80 3.50 -1.81 -10.31
C ALA A 80 3.13 -3.24 -9.89
N GLY A 81 2.58 -3.43 -8.69
CA GLY A 81 2.15 -4.72 -8.20
C GLY A 81 0.91 -5.29 -8.90
N LEU A 82 0.13 -4.45 -9.60
CA LEU A 82 -1.09 -4.87 -10.29
C LEU A 82 -0.86 -5.93 -11.36
N VAL A 83 0.34 -6.04 -11.94
CA VAL A 83 0.64 -7.12 -12.90
C VAL A 83 0.72 -8.50 -12.24
N GLN A 84 0.51 -8.62 -10.93
CA GLN A 84 0.41 -9.91 -10.22
C GLN A 84 -1.03 -10.42 -10.11
N ILE A 85 -2.04 -9.57 -10.33
CA ILE A 85 -3.44 -10.00 -10.21
C ILE A 85 -3.74 -11.14 -11.20
N PRO A 86 -4.79 -11.95 -10.97
CA PRO A 86 -5.25 -12.94 -11.94
C PRO A 86 -5.89 -12.26 -13.18
N LYS A 87 -7.04 -12.74 -13.67
CA LYS A 87 -7.73 -12.07 -14.78
C LYS A 87 -8.47 -10.83 -14.29
N LEU A 88 -9.23 -11.02 -13.22
CA LEU A 88 -10.07 -10.02 -12.60
C LEU A 88 -9.84 -10.09 -11.09
N SER A 89 -9.63 -8.94 -10.47
CA SER A 89 -9.55 -8.80 -9.03
C SER A 89 -10.46 -7.65 -8.61
N ALA A 90 -11.29 -7.87 -7.61
CA ALA A 90 -12.14 -6.84 -7.01
C ALA A 90 -11.98 -6.89 -5.49
N VAL A 91 -11.79 -5.74 -4.86
CA VAL A 91 -11.64 -5.63 -3.41
C VAL A 91 -12.66 -4.63 -2.90
N PHE A 92 -13.37 -4.99 -1.84
CA PHE A 92 -14.16 -4.08 -1.02
C PHE A 92 -13.63 -4.11 0.39
N MET A 93 -13.54 -2.96 1.04
CA MET A 93 -13.15 -2.85 2.44
C MET A 93 -14.03 -1.83 3.14
N ARG A 94 -14.42 -2.15 4.37
CA ARG A 94 -14.95 -1.19 5.33
C ARG A 94 -14.11 -1.21 6.59
N ALA A 95 -13.75 -0.02 7.06
CA ALA A 95 -13.02 0.18 8.28
C ALA A 95 -13.82 1.09 9.21
N GLN A 96 -14.07 0.61 10.43
CA GLN A 96 -14.53 1.45 11.54
C GLN A 96 -13.27 1.95 12.24
N TYR A 97 -12.96 3.24 12.12
CA TYR A 97 -11.68 3.79 12.56
C TYR A 97 -11.71 4.14 14.04
N LEU A 98 -12.34 5.27 14.40
CA LEU A 98 -12.49 5.79 15.75
C LEU A 98 -13.83 6.52 15.86
N GLU A 99 -14.55 6.37 16.97
CA GLU A 99 -15.87 6.97 17.19
C GLU A 99 -16.82 6.76 15.99
N GLU A 100 -17.33 7.84 15.39
CA GLU A 100 -18.19 7.84 14.20
C GLU A 100 -17.42 7.74 12.88
N ILE A 101 -16.09 7.87 12.90
CA ILE A 101 -15.25 7.91 11.70
C ILE A 101 -15.21 6.53 11.06
N SER A 102 -15.62 6.48 9.79
CA SER A 102 -15.54 5.28 8.97
C SER A 102 -15.04 5.60 7.58
N TYR A 103 -14.38 4.64 6.95
CA TYR A 103 -13.99 4.76 5.57
C TYR A 103 -14.16 3.45 4.82
N GLN A 104 -14.44 3.59 3.53
CA GLN A 104 -14.76 2.50 2.63
C GLN A 104 -13.85 2.61 1.41
N TYR A 105 -13.41 1.46 0.94
CA TYR A 105 -12.57 1.36 -0.24
C TYR A 105 -13.14 0.29 -1.16
N ALA A 106 -13.27 0.62 -2.44
CA ALA A 106 -13.60 -0.36 -3.46
C ALA A 106 -12.61 -0.21 -4.62
N ALA A 107 -12.09 -1.33 -5.09
CA ALA A 107 -11.16 -1.39 -6.20
C ALA A 107 -11.54 -2.52 -7.14
N TYR A 108 -11.31 -2.28 -8.43
CA TYR A 108 -11.48 -3.26 -9.49
C TYR A 108 -10.30 -3.19 -10.43
N ALA A 109 -9.72 -4.33 -10.74
CA ALA A 109 -8.58 -4.46 -11.63
C ALA A 109 -8.84 -5.54 -12.67
N HIS A 110 -8.54 -5.22 -13.92
CA HIS A 110 -8.75 -6.10 -15.06
C HIS A 110 -7.47 -6.20 -15.89
N ARG A 111 -7.01 -7.44 -16.06
CA ARG A 111 -5.87 -7.76 -16.90
C ARG A 111 -6.29 -7.74 -18.38
N LEU A 112 -5.69 -6.83 -19.14
CA LEU A 112 -5.92 -6.69 -20.58
C LEU A 112 -5.07 -7.67 -21.39
N SER A 113 -3.83 -7.90 -20.96
CA SER A 113 -2.87 -8.76 -21.66
C SER A 113 -1.93 -9.47 -20.68
N TYR A 114 -0.96 -10.23 -21.18
CA TYR A 114 -0.01 -10.96 -20.34
C TYR A 114 0.88 -10.02 -19.50
N ASP A 115 1.10 -8.80 -19.99
CA ASP A 115 1.99 -7.80 -19.41
C ASP A 115 1.26 -6.57 -18.84
N SER A 116 -0.01 -6.32 -19.19
CA SER A 116 -0.69 -5.06 -18.86
C SER A 116 -2.01 -5.23 -18.12
N VAL A 117 -2.26 -4.29 -17.20
CA VAL A 117 -3.43 -4.26 -16.32
C VAL A 117 -3.95 -2.83 -16.22
N ILE A 118 -5.27 -2.68 -16.30
CA ILE A 118 -5.98 -1.45 -15.95
C ILE A 118 -6.75 -1.65 -14.66
N ALA A 119 -6.86 -0.61 -13.85
CA ALA A 119 -7.63 -0.69 -12.62
C ALA A 119 -8.22 0.67 -12.23
N GLY A 120 -9.26 0.62 -11.41
CA GLY A 120 -9.92 1.80 -10.85
C GLY A 120 -10.28 1.56 -9.39
N SER A 121 -10.21 2.60 -8.57
CA SER A 121 -10.66 2.55 -7.19
C SER A 121 -11.33 3.82 -6.71
N ILE A 122 -12.16 3.66 -5.68
CA ILE A 122 -12.78 4.74 -4.92
C ILE A 122 -12.47 4.56 -3.44
N LEU A 123 -12.03 5.63 -2.79
CA LEU A 123 -11.89 5.74 -1.34
C LEU A 123 -12.88 6.80 -0.85
N LEU A 124 -13.75 6.43 0.08
CA LEU A 124 -14.74 7.31 0.68
C LEU A 124 -14.50 7.37 2.18
N THR A 125 -14.34 8.57 2.72
CA THR A 125 -14.19 8.80 4.16
C THR A 125 -15.36 9.62 4.66
N ASP A 126 -15.96 9.18 5.77
CA ASP A 126 -17.01 9.90 6.49
C ASP A 126 -16.55 10.07 7.95
N ILE A 127 -16.41 11.32 8.38
CA ILE A 127 -15.95 11.65 9.73
C ILE A 127 -17.09 11.59 10.76
N GLY A 128 -18.35 11.59 10.31
CA GLY A 128 -19.51 11.73 11.19
C GLY A 128 -19.94 13.18 11.37
N SER A 129 -20.93 13.40 12.23
CA SER A 129 -21.54 14.72 12.41
C SER A 129 -20.81 15.52 13.48
N ILE A 130 -20.25 16.67 13.11
CA ILE A 130 -19.57 17.59 14.01
C ILE A 130 -20.50 18.74 14.36
N LYS A 131 -20.65 19.03 15.66
CA LYS A 131 -21.42 20.19 16.14
C LYS A 131 -20.70 21.48 15.77
N GLN A 132 -21.43 22.39 15.14
CA GLN A 132 -20.95 23.73 14.82
C GLN A 132 -21.30 24.67 15.97
N THR A 133 -20.31 25.39 16.49
CA THR A 133 -20.48 26.37 17.57
C THR A 133 -20.11 27.77 17.10
N ASP A 134 -20.75 28.78 17.70
CA ASP A 134 -20.32 30.18 17.59
C ASP A 134 -19.15 30.46 18.56
N ILE A 135 -18.60 31.67 18.50
CA ILE A 135 -17.53 32.13 19.40
C ILE A 135 -17.94 32.15 20.89
N SER A 136 -19.24 32.16 21.16
CA SER A 136 -19.83 32.16 22.50
C SER A 136 -20.08 30.74 23.02
N GLY A 137 -19.79 29.70 22.22
CA GLY A 137 -20.00 28.30 22.55
C GLY A 137 -21.43 27.79 22.32
N ASN A 138 -22.32 28.61 21.75
CA ASN A 138 -23.68 28.17 21.40
C ASN A 138 -23.65 27.29 20.15
N THR A 139 -24.41 26.20 20.16
CA THR A 139 -24.51 25.32 18.99
C THR A 139 -25.41 25.95 17.94
N VAL A 140 -24.87 26.23 16.75
CA VAL A 140 -25.57 26.86 15.62
C VAL A 140 -26.08 25.82 14.61
N GLY A 141 -25.49 24.62 14.60
CA GLY A 141 -25.89 23.54 13.71
C GLY A 141 -24.92 22.36 13.77
N SER A 142 -24.87 21.56 12.70
CA SER A 142 -23.90 20.48 12.53
C SER A 142 -23.47 20.35 11.07
N PHE A 143 -22.22 19.96 10.84
CA PHE A 143 -21.70 19.63 9.51
C PHE A 143 -21.02 18.26 9.52
N ALA A 144 -21.03 17.57 8.38
CA ALA A 144 -20.45 16.24 8.24
C ALA A 144 -19.35 16.25 7.17
N PRO A 145 -18.07 16.24 7.58
CA PRO A 145 -16.96 16.19 6.63
C PRO A 145 -16.92 14.87 5.86
N ARG A 146 -16.72 14.96 4.54
CA ARG A 146 -16.64 13.81 3.65
C ARG A 146 -15.57 14.01 2.59
N ASP A 147 -14.78 12.96 2.40
CA ASP A 147 -13.69 12.95 1.42
C ASP A 147 -13.86 11.81 0.43
N GLN A 148 -13.50 12.07 -0.83
CA GLN A 148 -13.62 11.14 -1.94
C GLN A 148 -12.33 11.16 -2.76
N VAL A 149 -11.79 9.98 -3.05
CA VAL A 149 -10.63 9.82 -3.92
C VAL A 149 -10.97 8.81 -5.00
N PHE A 150 -10.94 9.26 -6.25
CA PHE A 150 -11.05 8.40 -7.41
C PHE A 150 -9.64 8.17 -7.96
N THR A 151 -9.27 6.92 -8.21
CA THR A 151 -7.96 6.58 -8.77
C THR A 151 -8.15 5.72 -10.00
N LEU A 152 -7.45 6.07 -11.08
CA LEU A 152 -7.26 5.22 -12.24
C LEU A 152 -5.81 4.77 -12.28
N SER A 153 -5.58 3.52 -12.63
CA SER A 153 -4.26 2.90 -12.62
C SER A 153 -3.99 2.16 -13.92
N TYR A 154 -2.75 2.26 -14.39
CA TYR A 154 -2.21 1.44 -15.46
C TYR A 154 -0.89 0.85 -15.01
N SER A 155 -0.72 -0.45 -15.29
CA SER A 155 0.47 -1.19 -14.89
C SER A 155 0.97 -2.06 -16.04
N LYS A 156 2.29 -2.14 -16.19
CA LYS A 156 2.95 -2.90 -17.24
C LYS A 156 4.17 -3.67 -16.71
N ALA A 157 4.25 -4.95 -17.02
CA ALA A 157 5.45 -5.75 -16.82
C ALA A 157 6.39 -5.55 -18.01
N ILE A 158 7.63 -5.23 -17.69
CA ILE A 158 8.75 -5.17 -18.62
C ILE A 158 9.59 -6.41 -18.34
N LEU A 159 9.39 -7.40 -19.19
CA LEU A 159 10.13 -8.67 -19.21
C LEU A 159 11.43 -8.39 -19.98
N GLU A 160 12.59 -8.87 -19.49
CA GLU A 160 13.91 -8.78 -20.16
C GLU A 160 14.74 -7.50 -20.03
N PHE A 161 14.86 -6.89 -18.83
CA PHE A 161 15.92 -5.88 -18.63
C PHE A 161 17.33 -6.49 -18.49
N SER A 162 17.48 -7.81 -18.32
CA SER A 162 18.79 -8.44 -18.08
C SER A 162 18.77 -9.94 -18.41
N ASP A 163 19.91 -10.51 -18.85
CA ASP A 163 20.19 -11.94 -19.09
C ASP A 163 19.99 -12.87 -17.85
N LYS A 164 19.29 -12.41 -16.80
CA LYS A 164 19.26 -13.00 -15.45
C LYS A 164 17.85 -13.22 -14.86
N ASP A 165 16.81 -13.41 -15.68
CA ASP A 165 15.44 -13.72 -15.21
C ASP A 165 14.87 -12.72 -14.18
N ILE A 166 15.29 -11.44 -14.23
CA ILE A 166 14.71 -10.39 -13.39
C ILE A 166 13.58 -9.72 -14.15
N ASP A 167 12.35 -9.98 -13.71
CA ASP A 167 11.17 -9.28 -14.21
C ASP A 167 11.02 -7.95 -13.46
N VAL A 168 10.74 -6.87 -14.19
CA VAL A 168 10.44 -5.56 -13.59
C VAL A 168 9.03 -5.17 -14.02
N SER A 169 8.22 -4.62 -13.11
CA SER A 169 6.96 -3.97 -13.46
C SER A 169 7.00 -2.50 -13.06
N ILE A 170 6.29 -1.71 -13.85
CA ILE A 170 6.07 -0.29 -13.62
C ILE A 170 4.57 -0.04 -13.55
N GLY A 171 4.17 0.94 -12.76
CA GLY A 171 2.77 1.34 -12.68
C GLY A 171 2.63 2.83 -12.41
N VAL A 172 1.55 3.39 -12.92
CA VAL A 172 1.20 4.81 -12.75
C VAL A 172 -0.25 4.93 -12.32
N ASN A 173 -0.52 5.92 -11.47
CA ASN A 173 -1.86 6.28 -11.04
C ASN A 173 -2.17 7.73 -11.38
N ALA A 174 -3.43 7.98 -11.72
CA ALA A 174 -4.02 9.31 -11.74
C ALA A 174 -5.13 9.37 -10.69
N LYS A 175 -5.08 10.37 -9.80
CA LYS A 175 -6.01 10.56 -8.70
C LYS A 175 -6.77 11.86 -8.86
N TYR A 176 -8.08 11.80 -8.64
CA TYR A 176 -8.92 12.96 -8.41
C TYR A 176 -9.41 12.95 -6.96
N ILE A 177 -9.02 13.98 -6.22
CA ILE A 177 -9.27 14.12 -4.79
C ILE A 177 -10.30 15.21 -4.61
N LYS A 178 -11.36 14.93 -3.85
CA LYS A 178 -12.39 15.89 -3.47
C LYS A 178 -12.61 15.81 -1.97
N SER A 179 -12.52 16.95 -1.30
CA SER A 179 -12.75 17.06 0.13
C SER A 179 -13.85 18.08 0.40
N ARG A 180 -14.76 17.73 1.30
CA ARG A 180 -15.81 18.63 1.79
C ARG A 180 -15.75 18.66 3.32
N ILE A 181 -15.54 19.84 3.88
CA ILE A 181 -15.59 20.06 5.34
C ILE A 181 -16.74 21.05 5.61
N SER A 182 -16.43 22.35 5.62
CA SER A 182 -17.40 23.44 5.46
C SER A 182 -17.47 23.87 3.98
N GLY A 183 -16.30 24.11 3.37
CA GLY A 183 -16.13 24.34 1.93
C GLY A 183 -15.81 23.06 1.15
N SER A 184 -15.81 23.17 -0.18
CA SER A 184 -15.39 22.08 -1.09
C SER A 184 -14.07 22.42 -1.75
N ALA A 185 -13.11 21.50 -1.69
CA ALA A 185 -11.83 21.58 -2.39
C ALA A 185 -11.65 20.37 -3.30
N SER A 186 -10.95 20.56 -4.41
CA SER A 186 -10.51 19.46 -5.28
C SER A 186 -9.04 19.61 -5.65
N SER A 187 -8.39 18.48 -5.89
CA SER A 187 -7.01 18.43 -6.37
C SER A 187 -6.78 17.19 -7.23
N TYR A 188 -5.69 17.21 -7.99
CA TYR A 188 -5.19 16.10 -8.77
C TYR A 188 -3.84 15.68 -8.24
N ALA A 189 -3.61 14.37 -8.22
CA ALA A 189 -2.33 13.79 -7.86
C ALA A 189 -2.02 12.57 -8.73
N GLY A 190 -0.75 12.18 -8.76
CA GLY A 190 -0.29 10.97 -9.40
C GLY A 190 0.54 10.12 -8.45
N ASP A 191 0.61 8.83 -8.74
CA ASP A 191 1.58 7.95 -8.13
C ASP A 191 2.39 7.23 -9.21
N ILE A 192 3.61 6.86 -8.87
CA ILE A 192 4.47 6.03 -9.70
C ILE A 192 5.03 4.91 -8.82
N GLY A 193 5.05 3.70 -9.37
CA GLY A 193 5.60 2.53 -8.71
C GLY A 193 6.50 1.74 -9.65
N VAL A 194 7.54 1.15 -9.06
CA VAL A 194 8.39 0.15 -9.70
C VAL A 194 8.49 -1.04 -8.76
N MET A 195 8.45 -2.23 -9.31
CA MET A 195 8.56 -3.47 -8.55
C MET A 195 9.39 -4.48 -9.32
N THR A 196 10.28 -5.16 -8.61
CA THR A 196 11.15 -6.19 -9.17
C THR A 196 10.78 -7.55 -8.63
N TYR A 197 10.97 -8.56 -9.46
CA TYR A 197 10.78 -9.96 -9.12
C TYR A 197 12.07 -10.70 -9.43
N ASN A 198 12.62 -11.38 -8.43
CA ASN A 198 13.74 -12.27 -8.65
C ASN A 198 13.41 -13.67 -8.11
N PHE A 199 13.62 -14.66 -8.97
CA PHE A 199 13.43 -16.08 -8.68
C PHE A 199 14.79 -16.73 -8.41
N SER A 200 15.49 -16.30 -7.36
CA SER A 200 16.60 -17.05 -6.77
C SER A 200 16.06 -18.20 -5.88
N ASP A 201 16.95 -19.00 -5.25
CA ASP A 201 16.55 -20.10 -4.35
C ASP A 201 15.62 -19.65 -3.22
N ILE A 202 15.72 -18.38 -2.80
CA ILE A 202 14.77 -17.70 -1.91
C ILE A 202 14.09 -16.57 -2.70
N PRO A 203 12.78 -16.66 -2.96
CA PRO A 203 12.05 -15.61 -3.65
C PRO A 203 12.07 -14.31 -2.85
N TYR A 204 12.47 -13.22 -3.51
CA TYR A 204 12.43 -11.88 -2.95
C TYR A 204 11.91 -10.85 -3.95
N ARG A 205 11.32 -9.78 -3.42
CA ARG A 205 10.73 -8.67 -4.17
C ARG A 205 11.22 -7.36 -3.59
N LEU A 206 11.62 -6.45 -4.44
CA LEU A 206 11.95 -5.07 -4.06
C LEU A 206 11.03 -4.12 -4.80
N ALA A 207 10.56 -3.09 -4.12
CA ALA A 207 9.63 -2.12 -4.68
C ALA A 207 9.98 -0.71 -4.23
N VAL A 208 9.70 0.25 -5.10
CA VAL A 208 9.82 1.67 -4.83
C VAL A 208 8.55 2.35 -5.31
N THR A 209 7.98 3.23 -4.49
CA THR A 209 6.84 4.05 -4.88
C THR A 209 6.99 5.49 -4.45
N ALA A 210 6.42 6.37 -5.26
CA ALA A 210 6.20 7.76 -4.93
C ALA A 210 4.69 8.02 -5.07
N SER A 211 4.03 8.35 -3.97
CA SER A 211 2.58 8.52 -3.90
C SER A 211 2.19 9.95 -3.58
N ASN A 212 1.06 10.39 -4.13
CA ASN A 212 0.46 11.72 -3.93
C ASN A 212 1.31 12.87 -4.50
N ILE A 213 1.94 12.65 -5.66
CA ILE A 213 2.64 13.69 -6.42
C ILE A 213 1.60 14.60 -7.05
N GLY A 214 1.37 15.80 -6.51
CA GLY A 214 0.31 16.66 -7.01
C GLY A 214 0.27 18.04 -6.38
N GLY A 215 -0.72 18.82 -6.80
CA GLY A 215 -1.01 20.13 -6.22
C GLY A 215 -1.71 20.02 -4.87
N GLY A 216 -1.68 21.08 -4.07
CA GLY A 216 -2.36 21.12 -2.78
C GLY A 216 -3.88 21.21 -2.88
N LEU A 217 -4.59 20.96 -1.76
CA LEU A 217 -6.02 21.31 -1.66
C LEU A 217 -6.15 22.78 -1.26
N ARG A 218 -7.02 23.49 -1.98
CA ARG A 218 -7.40 24.88 -1.68
C ARG A 218 -8.89 24.92 -1.34
N TYR A 219 -9.20 25.25 -0.09
CA TYR A 219 -10.59 25.40 0.37
C TYR A 219 -11.12 26.82 0.19
N ASP A 220 -10.24 27.82 0.30
CA ASP A 220 -10.57 29.23 0.14
C ASP A 220 -9.44 29.93 -0.63
N THR A 221 -8.56 30.64 0.06
CA THR A 221 -7.43 31.37 -0.54
C THR A 221 -6.14 30.57 -0.58
N GLU A 222 -5.80 29.89 0.52
CA GLU A 222 -4.53 29.16 0.65
C GLU A 222 -4.62 27.71 0.16
N SER A 223 -3.57 27.28 -0.53
CA SER A 223 -3.40 25.89 -0.98
C SER A 223 -2.43 25.17 -0.06
N ASN A 224 -2.88 24.08 0.56
CA ASN A 224 -2.06 23.26 1.43
C ASN A 224 -1.56 22.01 0.69
N PRO A 225 -0.27 21.68 0.73
CA PRO A 225 0.30 20.57 -0.04
C PRO A 225 -0.28 19.21 0.39
N LEU A 226 -0.34 18.28 -0.56
CA LEU A 226 -0.72 16.88 -0.30
C LEU A 226 0.39 16.11 0.44
N PRO A 227 0.06 14.98 1.09
CA PRO A 227 1.02 14.17 1.84
C PRO A 227 1.82 13.29 0.88
N LEU A 228 2.73 13.92 0.13
CA LEU A 228 3.70 13.24 -0.72
C LEU A 228 4.47 12.22 0.14
N THR A 229 4.53 10.98 -0.34
CA THR A 229 5.18 9.90 0.40
C THR A 229 6.03 9.06 -0.54
N PHE A 230 7.30 8.86 -0.19
CA PHE A 230 8.15 7.87 -0.84
C PHE A 230 8.19 6.60 -0.01
N LYS A 231 8.13 5.42 -0.64
CA LYS A 231 8.21 4.13 0.04
C LYS A 231 9.25 3.24 -0.63
N LEU A 232 10.03 2.56 0.18
CA LEU A 232 10.96 1.51 -0.23
C LEU A 232 10.54 0.22 0.45
N GLY A 233 10.04 -0.74 -0.33
CA GLY A 233 9.55 -2.02 0.18
C GLY A 233 10.47 -3.17 -0.19
N ALA A 234 10.62 -4.12 0.72
CA ALA A 234 11.21 -5.41 0.46
C ALA A 234 10.31 -6.51 1.02
N ALA A 235 10.15 -7.59 0.27
CA ALA A 235 9.44 -8.77 0.71
C ALA A 235 10.25 -10.03 0.39
N VAL A 236 10.25 -10.98 1.32
CA VAL A 236 10.94 -12.26 1.18
C VAL A 236 10.04 -13.38 1.63
N ASN A 237 10.19 -14.54 0.98
CA ASN A 237 9.52 -15.77 1.35
C ASN A 237 10.56 -16.80 1.79
N PRO A 238 10.99 -16.78 3.06
CA PRO A 238 11.99 -17.73 3.55
C PRO A 238 11.49 -19.17 3.48
N PHE A 239 10.18 -19.36 3.64
CA PHE A 239 9.49 -20.64 3.51
C PHE A 239 8.29 -20.49 2.59
N ARG A 240 7.84 -21.60 2.01
CA ARG A 240 6.63 -21.66 1.18
C ARG A 240 5.44 -20.98 1.88
N ASN A 241 5.27 -21.20 3.17
CA ASN A 241 4.11 -20.76 3.94
C ASN A 241 4.28 -19.41 4.66
N MET A 242 5.44 -18.76 4.52
CA MET A 242 5.76 -17.56 5.28
C MET A 242 6.16 -16.42 4.34
N LEU A 243 5.63 -15.24 4.60
CA LEU A 243 5.97 -14.00 3.94
C LEU A 243 6.41 -13.00 5.00
N LEU A 244 7.58 -12.41 4.80
CA LEU A 244 8.07 -11.29 5.61
C LEU A 244 8.18 -10.07 4.69
N SER A 245 7.73 -8.91 5.18
CA SER A 245 7.82 -7.65 4.47
C SER A 245 8.35 -6.54 5.37
N THR A 246 9.06 -5.60 4.76
CA THR A 246 9.53 -4.39 5.42
C THR A 246 9.39 -3.22 4.45
N ASP A 247 8.85 -2.11 4.92
CA ASP A 247 8.76 -0.88 4.15
C ASP A 247 9.40 0.27 4.94
N VAL A 248 10.27 1.04 4.30
CA VAL A 248 10.76 2.32 4.81
C VAL A 248 9.98 3.42 4.13
N VAL A 249 9.34 4.27 4.92
CA VAL A 249 8.41 5.29 4.45
C VAL A 249 8.98 6.66 4.78
N PHE A 250 9.04 7.54 3.78
CA PHE A 250 9.48 8.93 3.88
C PHE A 250 8.29 9.84 3.56
N PRO A 251 7.48 10.18 4.58
CA PRO A 251 6.36 11.09 4.40
C PRO A 251 6.85 12.55 4.43
N LYS A 252 6.35 13.39 3.53
CA LYS A 252 6.66 14.83 3.49
C LYS A 252 6.35 15.53 4.84
N GLN A 253 5.29 15.09 5.50
CA GLN A 253 4.77 15.68 6.73
C GLN A 253 5.31 15.09 8.04
N ASN A 254 6.28 14.16 8.00
CA ASN A 254 6.81 13.59 9.24
C ASN A 254 8.22 13.02 9.06
N LYS A 255 8.84 12.61 10.16
CA LYS A 255 10.09 11.84 10.12
C LYS A 255 9.87 10.49 9.41
N PRO A 256 10.91 9.92 8.78
CA PRO A 256 10.85 8.59 8.20
C PRO A 256 10.51 7.54 9.26
N ASN A 257 9.78 6.52 8.84
CA ASN A 257 9.37 5.41 9.68
C ASN A 257 9.54 4.07 8.98
N VAL A 258 9.63 3.01 9.78
CA VAL A 258 9.76 1.63 9.32
C VAL A 258 8.48 0.86 9.64
N LEU A 259 8.01 0.10 8.67
CA LEU A 259 6.89 -0.82 8.80
C LEU A 259 7.42 -2.24 8.64
N LEU A 260 6.98 -3.15 9.50
CA LEU A 260 7.30 -4.58 9.42
C LEU A 260 6.01 -5.37 9.31
N GLY A 261 6.03 -6.41 8.47
CA GLY A 261 4.88 -7.29 8.24
C GLY A 261 5.31 -8.74 8.19
N ALA A 262 4.46 -9.61 8.73
CA ALA A 262 4.61 -11.05 8.63
C ALA A 262 3.25 -11.69 8.32
N GLU A 263 3.24 -12.63 7.39
CA GLU A 263 2.09 -13.47 7.07
C GLU A 263 2.53 -14.93 7.11
N LEU A 264 1.79 -15.73 7.88
CA LEU A 264 1.92 -17.18 7.93
C LEU A 264 0.63 -17.78 7.38
N ALA A 265 0.75 -18.59 6.34
CA ALA A 265 -0.37 -19.23 5.67
C ALA A 265 -0.31 -20.75 5.82
N THR A 266 -1.46 -21.38 6.04
CA THR A 266 -1.65 -22.82 5.94
C THR A 266 -2.67 -23.12 4.85
N THR A 267 -2.47 -24.21 4.13
CA THR A 267 -3.36 -24.66 3.05
C THR A 267 -3.86 -26.06 3.41
N PRO A 268 -4.92 -26.19 4.22
CA PRO A 268 -5.43 -27.50 4.63
C PRO A 268 -5.90 -28.33 3.43
N ASN A 269 -6.50 -27.66 2.43
CA ASN A 269 -7.05 -28.26 1.22
C ASN A 269 -6.62 -27.44 -0.01
N GLU A 270 -6.77 -27.99 -1.22
CA GLU A 270 -6.44 -27.29 -2.48
C GLU A 270 -7.27 -26.02 -2.72
N LEU A 271 -8.45 -25.94 -2.09
CA LEU A 271 -9.41 -24.84 -2.26
C LEU A 271 -9.38 -23.82 -1.11
N THR A 272 -8.68 -24.11 -0.01
CA THR A 272 -8.75 -23.30 1.22
C THR A 272 -7.36 -22.91 1.69
N ARG A 273 -7.14 -21.61 1.84
CA ARG A 273 -5.95 -21.04 2.47
C ARG A 273 -6.37 -20.22 3.68
N LEU A 274 -5.83 -20.57 4.83
CA LEU A 274 -5.99 -19.81 6.06
C LEU A 274 -4.69 -19.08 6.37
N CYS A 275 -4.77 -17.87 6.89
CA CYS A 275 -3.58 -17.10 7.20
C CYS A 275 -3.76 -16.28 8.47
N VAL A 276 -2.65 -16.13 9.18
CA VAL A 276 -2.50 -15.25 10.33
C VAL A 276 -1.42 -14.24 9.98
N ARG A 277 -1.65 -13.00 10.40
CA ARG A 277 -0.83 -11.86 10.03
C ARG A 277 -0.55 -11.01 11.26
N ALA A 278 0.66 -10.48 11.30
CA ALA A 278 1.07 -9.52 12.30
C ALA A 278 1.91 -8.43 11.62
N GLY A 279 1.90 -7.25 12.21
CA GLY A 279 2.70 -6.15 11.71
C GLY A 279 3.01 -5.11 12.78
N LEU A 280 3.99 -4.28 12.46
CA LEU A 280 4.48 -3.22 13.34
C LEU A 280 4.63 -1.94 12.53
N ASN A 281 4.04 -0.85 13.04
CA ASN A 281 4.23 0.49 12.52
C ASN A 281 4.93 1.36 13.55
N THR A 282 6.23 1.60 13.35
CA THR A 282 7.08 2.36 14.27
C THR A 282 6.64 3.81 14.48
N GLN A 283 5.88 4.40 13.55
CA GLN A 283 5.35 5.75 13.71
C GLN A 283 4.24 5.83 14.77
N GLN A 284 3.48 4.74 14.94
CA GLN A 284 2.35 4.66 15.87
C GLN A 284 2.77 4.13 17.25
N MET A 285 4.04 3.75 17.43
CA MET A 285 4.58 3.28 18.70
C MET A 285 4.81 4.46 19.65
N ARG A 286 3.78 4.78 20.45
CA ARG A 286 3.87 5.68 21.61
C ARG A 286 3.86 4.91 22.93
N ASP A 287 2.93 3.97 23.09
CA ASP A 287 2.63 3.35 24.40
C ASP A 287 2.85 1.82 24.42
N GLY A 288 3.89 1.34 23.74
CA GLY A 288 4.32 -0.07 23.72
C GLY A 288 3.45 -1.02 22.89
N ILE A 289 2.12 -0.94 23.00
CA ILE A 289 1.15 -1.75 22.24
C ILE A 289 0.58 -1.04 21.01
N SER A 290 0.54 0.30 21.03
CA SER A 290 0.08 1.13 19.92
C SER A 290 1.03 0.92 18.73
N GLY A 291 0.51 0.60 17.54
CA GLY A 291 1.31 0.34 16.35
C GLY A 291 1.60 -1.14 16.07
N LEU A 292 1.20 -2.06 16.96
CA LEU A 292 1.04 -3.47 16.58
C LEU A 292 -0.25 -3.61 15.76
N SER A 293 -0.21 -4.45 14.72
CA SER A 293 -1.37 -4.87 13.94
C SER A 293 -1.47 -6.39 13.95
N MET A 294 -2.68 -6.91 13.99
CA MET A 294 -2.95 -8.34 13.88
C MET A 294 -4.08 -8.59 12.88
N GLY A 295 -4.09 -9.75 12.24
CA GLY A 295 -5.19 -10.10 11.36
C GLY A 295 -5.23 -11.57 11.00
N VAL A 296 -6.40 -11.96 10.51
CA VAL A 296 -6.68 -13.31 10.01
C VAL A 296 -7.30 -13.20 8.63
N GLY A 297 -7.05 -14.19 7.79
CA GLY A 297 -7.65 -14.27 6.47
C GLY A 297 -8.00 -15.69 6.09
N ALA A 298 -9.10 -15.83 5.36
CA ALA A 298 -9.54 -17.09 4.80
C ALA A 298 -9.85 -16.89 3.31
N THR A 299 -9.14 -17.63 2.47
CA THR A 299 -9.37 -17.70 1.03
C THR A 299 -10.03 -19.03 0.70
N LEU A 300 -11.20 -18.98 0.07
CA LEU A 300 -11.94 -20.10 -0.48
C LEU A 300 -12.07 -19.92 -1.99
N HIS A 301 -11.32 -20.71 -2.77
CA HIS A 301 -11.33 -20.70 -4.23
C HIS A 301 -11.06 -19.31 -4.85
N PHE A 302 -12.09 -18.57 -5.26
CA PHE A 302 -11.97 -17.20 -5.83
C PHE A 302 -12.31 -16.09 -4.84
N PHE A 303 -12.64 -16.43 -3.60
CA PHE A 303 -13.15 -15.51 -2.58
C PHE A 303 -12.19 -15.45 -1.40
N SER A 304 -11.84 -14.25 -0.92
CA SER A 304 -11.07 -14.07 0.31
C SER A 304 -11.77 -13.10 1.24
N LEU A 305 -11.81 -13.46 2.52
CA LEU A 305 -12.26 -12.62 3.61
C LEU A 305 -11.08 -12.37 4.54
N ASP A 306 -10.74 -11.10 4.74
CA ASP A 306 -9.69 -10.70 5.66
C ASP A 306 -10.25 -9.79 6.74
N TYR A 307 -9.73 -9.97 7.95
CA TYR A 307 -10.05 -9.16 9.11
C TYR A 307 -8.76 -8.68 9.77
N ALA A 308 -8.73 -7.40 10.13
CA ALA A 308 -7.61 -6.78 10.84
C ALA A 308 -8.09 -6.07 12.09
N PHE A 309 -7.32 -6.25 13.16
CA PHE A 309 -7.46 -5.60 14.44
C PHE A 309 -6.22 -4.77 14.72
N ILE A 310 -6.42 -3.48 15.01
CA ILE A 310 -5.34 -2.53 15.24
C ILE A 310 -5.65 -1.74 16.53
N PRO A 311 -4.94 -2.03 17.65
CA PRO A 311 -5.04 -1.22 18.85
C PRO A 311 -4.42 0.17 18.65
N MET A 312 -5.13 1.21 19.09
CA MET A 312 -4.71 2.61 19.03
C MET A 312 -4.46 3.21 20.43
N GLY A 313 -4.20 2.37 21.44
CA GLY A 313 -3.96 2.79 22.82
C GLY A 313 -5.22 3.39 23.44
N GLU A 314 -5.10 4.60 24.02
CA GLU A 314 -6.20 5.30 24.70
C GLU A 314 -7.35 5.69 23.76
N LEU A 315 -7.10 5.77 22.44
CA LEU A 315 -8.12 6.05 21.44
C LEU A 315 -9.06 4.85 21.18
N GLY A 316 -8.72 3.66 21.70
CA GLY A 316 -9.48 2.43 21.50
C GLY A 316 -8.89 1.51 20.43
N SER A 317 -9.75 0.80 19.69
CA SER A 317 -9.33 -0.17 18.68
C SER A 317 -10.07 0.01 17.35
N THR A 318 -9.32 -0.15 16.26
CA THR A 318 -9.85 -0.13 14.90
C THR A 318 -10.08 -1.54 14.38
N HIS A 319 -11.22 -1.73 13.71
CA HIS A 319 -11.61 -2.99 13.10
C HIS A 319 -11.79 -2.80 11.60
N ARG A 320 -11.18 -3.68 10.79
CA ARG A 320 -11.27 -3.60 9.33
C ARG A 320 -11.62 -4.95 8.75
N ILE A 321 -12.56 -4.94 7.81
CA ILE A 321 -13.00 -6.12 7.08
C ILE A 321 -12.77 -5.82 5.60
N SER A 322 -12.10 -6.73 4.89
CA SER A 322 -12.01 -6.69 3.44
C SER A 322 -12.46 -8.00 2.81
N LEU A 323 -13.09 -7.83 1.64
CA LEU A 323 -13.60 -8.86 0.79
C LEU A 323 -12.90 -8.76 -0.56
N THR A 324 -12.24 -9.84 -0.97
CA THR A 324 -11.52 -9.89 -2.24
C THR A 324 -12.11 -10.99 -3.12
N PHE A 325 -12.37 -10.68 -4.38
CA PHE A 325 -12.77 -11.61 -5.41
C PHE A 325 -11.70 -11.68 -6.48
N ASP A 326 -11.06 -12.83 -6.62
CA ASP A 326 -9.97 -13.08 -7.54
C ASP A 326 -10.37 -14.18 -8.51
N PHE A 327 -10.70 -13.81 -9.75
CA PHE A 327 -11.12 -14.77 -10.77
C PHE A 327 -9.93 -15.20 -11.64
N PRO A 328 -9.51 -16.48 -11.57
CA PRO A 328 -8.47 -17.02 -12.43
C PRO A 328 -8.96 -17.22 -13.87
N PHE A 329 -8.02 -17.31 -14.82
CA PHE A 329 -8.30 -17.64 -16.22
C PHE A 329 -8.82 -19.10 -16.33
N ARG A 330 -9.92 -19.33 -17.07
CA ARG A 330 -10.39 -20.68 -17.45
C ARG A 330 -9.88 -21.15 -18.84
N SER A 331 -8.96 -20.44 -19.50
CA SER A 331 -8.51 -20.77 -20.86
C SER A 331 -7.20 -21.58 -20.88
N PRO A 332 -7.15 -22.75 -21.55
CA PRO A 332 -5.93 -23.55 -21.72
C PRO A 332 -4.82 -22.85 -22.52
N VAL A 333 -5.17 -21.85 -23.34
CA VAL A 333 -4.23 -21.16 -24.26
C VAL A 333 -3.31 -20.18 -23.53
N PHE A 334 -3.67 -19.81 -22.30
CA PHE A 334 -2.88 -18.92 -21.43
C PHE A 334 -2.51 -19.65 -20.14
N GLN A 335 -1.92 -20.85 -20.27
CA GLN A 335 -1.30 -21.54 -19.15
C GLN A 335 -0.20 -20.67 -18.55
N ARG A 336 -0.56 -20.06 -17.43
CA ARG A 336 0.29 -19.36 -16.48
C ARG A 336 1.60 -20.13 -16.29
N ARG A 337 2.76 -19.50 -16.51
CA ARG A 337 3.92 -19.80 -15.64
C ARG A 337 3.49 -19.30 -14.27
N ASP A 338 3.12 -20.20 -13.36
CA ASP A 338 2.67 -19.88 -12.01
C ASP A 338 3.67 -18.95 -11.32
N ARG A 339 3.39 -17.64 -11.36
CA ARG A 339 4.14 -16.57 -10.67
C ARG A 339 3.81 -16.49 -9.18
N THR A 340 2.99 -17.40 -8.68
CA THR A 340 2.87 -17.65 -7.24
C THR A 340 4.21 -18.14 -6.71
N ILE A 341 4.74 -17.40 -5.74
CA ILE A 341 5.93 -17.69 -4.92
C ILE A 341 5.99 -19.11 -4.28
N PHE A 342 4.92 -19.91 -4.39
CA PHE A 342 4.79 -21.22 -3.77
C PHE A 342 5.30 -22.39 -4.62
N THR A 343 5.68 -22.19 -5.89
CA THR A 343 5.76 -23.31 -6.85
C THR A 343 7.13 -24.00 -6.94
N LYS A 344 8.23 -23.42 -6.41
CA LYS A 344 9.60 -23.96 -6.65
C LYS A 344 10.35 -24.56 -5.45
N MET A 345 9.84 -24.49 -4.22
CA MET A 345 10.54 -25.07 -3.06
C MET A 345 10.14 -26.53 -2.83
N LYS A 346 11.12 -27.46 -2.84
CA LYS A 346 10.93 -28.84 -2.39
C LYS A 346 10.52 -28.83 -0.92
N GLY A 347 9.35 -29.41 -0.63
CA GLY A 347 8.83 -29.50 0.74
C GLY A 347 9.73 -30.36 1.63
N ILE A 348 9.82 -29.99 2.91
CA ILE A 348 10.37 -30.86 3.94
C ILE A 348 9.22 -31.73 4.44
N SER A 349 9.38 -33.04 4.27
CA SER A 349 8.55 -34.05 4.93
C SER A 349 9.02 -34.16 6.38
N PHE A 350 8.17 -33.81 7.34
CA PHE A 350 8.38 -34.25 8.72
C PHE A 350 7.96 -35.72 8.78
N LYS A 351 8.93 -36.60 9.06
CA LYS A 351 8.67 -37.98 9.48
C LYS A 351 8.25 -38.00 10.93
#